data_AF-A0A6A1YYS9-F1
#
_entry.id   AF-A0A6A1YYS9-F1
#
_cell.length_a   1.000
_cell.length_b   1.000
_cell.length_c   1.000
_cell.angle_alpha   90.00
_cell.angle_beta   90.00
_cell.angle_gamma   90.00
#
_symmetry.space_group_name_H-M   'P 1'
#
loop_
_entity.id
_entity.type
_entity.pdbx_description
1 polymer ?
#
loop_
_entity_poly.entity_id
_entity_poly.type
_entity_poly.pdbx_seq_one_letter_code
_entity_poly.pdbx_strand_id
1 'polypeptide(L)'
;MGGINCGQSNNRSPHNGRARFSMHYAFVMKDVFTLNKIYSEVNIFLEDLVVNELHNSQKALENRNSVIKALKTLNQELNTTKTDIKKAELTLEPYFAQRELKEGFIRPFRENNTINESHEFWVKNGELLDENYVFNTVAKVLKEKGDLGYLQLLEKKIENLYENVQSLSYEFASDVAEEEIRKGMFQLAIRDAKNNVTALMTNLTAKLSALFSLVSSYCLLEYTSHTSLTGANLTFKDLGIDSEKDMKKEA
;
A
#
# COMPACT_ATOMS: atom_id res chain seq x y z
N MET A 1 6.73 8.55 -16.45
CA MET A 1 5.63 8.07 -15.58
C MET A 1 5.93 8.59 -14.19
N GLY A 2 5.20 9.61 -13.74
CA GLY A 2 5.25 10.03 -12.33
C GLY A 2 4.70 8.88 -11.47
N GLY A 3 5.18 8.74 -10.24
CA GLY A 3 4.73 7.69 -9.32
C GLY A 3 3.22 7.65 -9.14
N ILE A 4 2.73 6.60 -8.47
CA ILE A 4 1.34 6.48 -8.03
C ILE A 4 1.05 7.59 -6.99
N ASN A 5 0.74 8.80 -7.48
CA ASN A 5 0.55 10.02 -6.69
C ASN A 5 -0.92 10.46 -6.73
N CYS A 6 -1.83 9.54 -6.42
CA CYS A 6 -3.25 9.88 -6.28
C CYS A 6 -3.52 10.64 -4.96
N GLY A 7 -4.68 11.28 -4.83
CA GLY A 7 -4.93 12.28 -3.77
C GLY A 7 -4.53 13.72 -4.14
N GLN A 8 -3.95 13.93 -5.33
CA GLN A 8 -3.66 15.24 -5.94
C GLN A 8 -4.71 15.65 -6.98
N SER A 9 -5.61 14.76 -7.38
CA SER A 9 -6.53 15.04 -8.47
C SER A 9 -7.64 15.97 -7.98
N ASN A 10 -7.62 17.18 -8.55
CA ASN A 10 -8.50 18.32 -8.33
C ASN A 10 -8.10 19.29 -7.18
N ASN A 11 -7.17 20.19 -7.52
CA ASN A 11 -6.82 21.42 -6.78
C ASN A 11 -7.89 22.53 -6.86
N ARG A 12 -9.09 22.26 -7.41
CA ARG A 12 -10.17 23.25 -7.49
C ARG A 12 -10.92 23.48 -6.16
N SER A 13 -10.41 22.99 -5.04
CA SER A 13 -10.92 23.32 -3.71
C SER A 13 -9.91 24.23 -2.99
N PRO A 14 -10.28 25.46 -2.60
CA PRO A 14 -9.36 26.53 -2.19
C PRO A 14 -8.80 26.37 -0.76
N HIS A 15 -8.56 25.15 -0.29
CA HIS A 15 -8.24 24.89 1.12
C HIS A 15 -6.89 24.20 1.31
N ASN A 16 -6.02 24.82 2.12
CA ASN A 16 -4.69 24.34 2.54
C ASN A 16 -4.62 22.88 3.03
N GLY A 17 -5.76 22.27 3.42
CA GLY A 17 -5.82 20.87 3.83
C GLY A 17 -5.56 19.85 2.73
N ARG A 18 -5.94 20.12 1.48
CA ARG A 18 -5.74 19.15 0.38
C ARG A 18 -4.27 19.00 0.00
N ALA A 19 -3.52 20.10 -0.02
CA ALA A 19 -2.07 20.06 -0.24
C ALA A 19 -1.35 19.29 0.88
N ARG A 20 -1.74 19.50 2.15
CA ARG A 20 -1.20 18.77 3.29
C ARG A 20 -1.57 17.28 3.26
N PHE A 21 -2.81 16.96 2.89
CA PHE A 21 -3.23 15.56 2.69
C PHE A 21 -2.42 14.89 1.59
N SER A 22 -2.27 15.54 0.43
CA SER A 22 -1.48 15.02 -0.70
C SER A 22 -0.04 14.72 -0.29
N MET A 23 0.58 15.61 0.49
CA MET A 23 1.93 15.40 1.02
C MET A 23 1.98 14.18 1.95
N HIS A 24 1.06 14.05 2.91
CA HIS A 24 1.03 12.89 3.80
C HIS A 24 0.76 11.59 3.07
N TYR A 25 -0.13 11.61 2.07
CA TYR A 25 -0.40 10.44 1.26
C TYR A 25 0.80 10.02 0.40
N ALA A 26 1.59 10.98 -0.10
CA ALA A 26 2.84 10.65 -0.79
C ALA A 26 3.85 9.92 0.10
N PHE A 27 3.91 10.24 1.41
CA PHE A 27 4.71 9.48 2.37
C PHE A 27 4.17 8.07 2.56
N VAL A 28 2.86 7.91 2.73
CA VAL A 28 2.21 6.57 2.80
C VAL A 28 2.56 5.72 1.58
N MET A 29 2.50 6.30 0.38
CA MET A 29 2.83 5.61 -0.87
C MET A 29 4.29 5.17 -0.93
N LYS A 30 5.21 6.06 -0.55
CA LYS A 30 6.63 5.73 -0.44
C LYS A 30 6.83 4.55 0.52
N ASP A 31 6.19 4.57 1.67
CA ASP A 31 6.33 3.53 2.68
C ASP A 31 5.79 2.18 2.16
N VAL A 32 4.64 2.16 1.48
CA VAL A 32 4.10 0.93 0.85
C VAL A 32 5.09 0.30 -0.14
N PHE A 33 5.81 1.10 -0.94
CA PHE A 33 6.86 0.57 -1.80
C PHE A 33 8.07 0.06 -1.02
N THR A 34 8.44 0.74 0.08
CA THR A 34 9.49 0.27 0.99
C THR A 34 9.14 -1.09 1.59
N LEU A 35 7.89 -1.32 2.00
CA LEU A 35 7.43 -2.62 2.50
C LEU A 35 7.70 -3.75 1.49
N ASN A 36 7.39 -3.53 0.21
CA ASN A 36 7.62 -4.53 -0.83
C ASN A 36 9.09 -4.78 -1.13
N LYS A 37 9.92 -3.73 -1.06
CA LYS A 37 11.37 -3.89 -1.17
C LYS A 37 11.89 -4.80 -0.06
N ILE A 38 11.53 -4.53 1.19
CA ILE A 38 11.98 -5.35 2.33
C ILE A 38 11.42 -6.78 2.23
N TYR A 39 10.16 -6.93 1.82
CA TYR A 39 9.56 -8.25 1.59
C TYR A 39 10.29 -9.05 0.50
N SER A 40 10.76 -8.38 -0.55
CA SER A 40 11.57 -9.02 -1.58
C SER A 40 12.91 -9.50 -1.02
N GLU A 41 13.55 -8.71 -0.15
CA GLU A 41 14.78 -9.12 0.56
C GLU A 41 14.55 -10.35 1.45
N VAL A 42 13.42 -10.41 2.17
CA VAL A 42 13.04 -11.61 2.95
C VAL A 42 13.02 -12.86 2.08
N ASN A 43 12.38 -12.79 0.90
CA ASN A 43 12.29 -13.93 -0.01
C ASN A 43 13.66 -14.31 -0.57
N ILE A 44 14.50 -13.34 -0.95
CA ILE A 44 15.87 -13.61 -1.43
C ILE A 44 16.65 -14.39 -0.37
N PHE A 45 16.63 -13.96 0.89
CA PHE A 45 17.33 -14.67 1.95
C PHE A 45 16.75 -16.06 2.24
N LEU A 46 15.45 -16.25 2.07
CA LEU A 46 14.80 -17.55 2.23
C LEU A 46 15.23 -18.51 1.11
N GLU A 47 15.28 -18.06 -0.14
CA GLU A 47 15.77 -18.89 -1.24
C GLU A 47 17.25 -19.24 -1.06
N ASP A 48 18.08 -18.29 -0.64
CA ASP A 48 19.49 -18.56 -0.31
C ASP A 48 19.63 -19.57 0.84
N LEU A 49 18.75 -19.52 1.83
CA LEU A 49 18.72 -20.51 2.92
C LEU A 49 18.48 -21.91 2.35
N VAL A 50 17.46 -22.07 1.50
CA VAL A 50 17.11 -23.36 0.89
C VAL A 50 18.25 -23.90 0.03
N VAL A 51 18.92 -23.04 -0.75
CA VAL A 51 20.10 -23.45 -1.55
C VAL A 51 21.24 -23.94 -0.66
N ASN A 52 21.49 -23.26 0.46
CA ASN A 52 22.61 -23.60 1.34
C ASN A 52 22.30 -24.74 2.31
N GLU A 53 21.03 -25.08 2.51
CA GLU A 53 20.58 -26.03 3.50
C GLU A 53 21.30 -27.40 3.41
N LEU A 54 21.43 -27.94 2.19
CA LEU A 54 22.03 -29.26 1.96
C LEU A 54 23.56 -29.25 1.85
N HIS A 55 24.17 -28.08 1.75
CA HIS A 55 25.58 -27.94 1.37
C HIS A 55 26.42 -27.22 2.43
N ASN A 56 25.82 -26.32 3.20
CA ASN A 56 26.48 -25.51 4.20
C ASN A 56 25.46 -25.02 5.25
N SER A 57 25.25 -25.85 6.28
CA SER A 57 24.29 -25.54 7.36
C SER A 57 24.63 -24.25 8.11
N GLN A 58 25.92 -23.91 8.25
CA GLN A 58 26.31 -22.64 8.85
C GLN A 58 25.86 -21.44 8.00
N LYS A 59 26.01 -21.53 6.68
CA LYS A 59 25.53 -20.50 5.75
C LYS A 59 24.01 -20.41 5.76
N ALA A 60 23.31 -21.55 5.79
CA ALA A 60 21.86 -21.56 5.92
C ALA A 60 21.36 -20.88 7.20
N LEU A 61 22.07 -21.05 8.33
CA LEU A 61 21.78 -20.33 9.58
C LEU A 61 22.07 -18.83 9.49
N GLU A 62 23.13 -18.41 8.78
CA GLU A 62 23.35 -17.00 8.48
C GLU A 62 22.20 -16.40 7.65
N ASN A 63 21.72 -17.13 6.63
CA ASN A 63 20.58 -16.72 5.81
C ASN A 63 19.29 -16.63 6.64
N ARG A 64 19.03 -17.59 7.54
CA ARG A 64 17.93 -17.52 8.52
C ARG A 64 18.01 -16.25 9.36
N ASN A 65 19.18 -15.91 9.88
CA ASN A 65 19.36 -14.69 10.67
C ASN A 65 19.10 -13.43 9.85
N SER A 66 19.46 -13.43 8.56
CA SER A 66 19.12 -12.35 7.63
C SER A 66 17.62 -12.25 7.38
N VAL A 67 16.90 -13.38 7.24
CA VAL A 67 15.43 -13.43 7.17
C VAL A 67 14.82 -12.79 8.43
N ILE A 68 15.24 -13.21 9.62
CA ILE A 68 14.73 -12.67 10.90
C ILE A 68 14.98 -11.16 10.99
N LYS A 69 16.17 -10.70 10.60
CA LYS A 69 16.51 -9.28 10.58
C LYS A 69 15.62 -8.49 9.61
N ALA A 70 15.42 -8.99 8.39
CA ALA A 70 14.59 -8.34 7.38
C ALA A 70 13.11 -8.30 7.81
N LEU A 71 12.58 -9.37 8.42
CA LEU A 71 11.23 -9.39 8.99
C LEU A 71 11.07 -8.38 10.13
N LYS A 72 12.09 -8.23 10.98
CA LYS A 72 12.09 -7.19 12.03
C LYS A 72 12.04 -5.78 11.42
N THR A 73 12.82 -5.53 10.37
CA THR A 73 12.79 -4.25 9.63
C THR A 73 11.43 -4.04 8.97
N LEU A 74 10.82 -5.08 8.38
CA LEU A 74 9.48 -5.00 7.79
C LEU A 74 8.43 -4.62 8.84
N ASN A 75 8.48 -5.21 10.03
CA ASN A 75 7.59 -4.86 11.14
C ASN A 75 7.78 -3.42 11.64
N GLN A 76 9.01 -2.91 11.67
CA GLN A 76 9.28 -1.51 12.00
C GLN A 76 8.67 -0.58 10.95
N GLU A 77 8.86 -0.91 9.67
CA GLU A 77 8.33 -0.11 8.58
C GLU A 77 6.80 -0.12 8.54
N LEU A 78 6.15 -1.25 8.84
CA LEU A 78 4.67 -1.31 8.98
C LEU A 78 4.15 -0.34 10.03
N ASN A 79 4.87 -0.16 11.15
CA ASN A 79 4.51 0.82 12.18
C ASN A 79 4.71 2.27 11.70
N THR A 80 5.77 2.53 10.94
CA THR A 80 5.99 3.83 10.28
C THR A 80 4.85 4.13 9.32
N THR A 81 4.52 3.20 8.42
CA THR A 81 3.41 3.34 7.46
C THR A 81 2.09 3.62 8.16
N LYS A 82 1.79 2.88 9.24
CA LYS A 82 0.57 3.12 10.05
C LYS A 82 0.54 4.53 10.62
N THR A 83 1.68 5.00 11.13
CA THR A 83 1.80 6.36 11.69
C THR A 83 1.54 7.43 10.62
N ASP A 84 2.06 7.24 9.42
CA ASP A 84 1.88 8.18 8.32
C ASP A 84 0.46 8.14 7.74
N ILE A 85 -0.19 6.97 7.71
CA ILE A 85 -1.63 6.86 7.43
C ILE A 85 -2.43 7.67 8.46
N LYS A 86 -2.14 7.53 9.75
CA LYS A 86 -2.82 8.32 10.80
C LYS A 86 -2.62 9.82 10.64
N LYS A 87 -1.43 10.29 10.25
CA LYS A 87 -1.22 11.72 9.94
C LYS A 87 -2.09 12.18 8.77
N ALA A 88 -2.24 11.35 7.73
CA ALA A 88 -3.12 11.64 6.61
C ALA A 88 -4.60 11.70 7.06
N GLU A 89 -5.05 10.77 7.92
CA GLU A 89 -6.40 10.76 8.48
C GLU A 89 -6.67 12.03 9.30
N LEU A 90 -5.80 12.36 10.25
CA LEU A 90 -5.89 13.57 11.09
C LEU A 90 -5.92 14.86 10.27
N THR A 91 -5.32 14.85 9.07
CA THR A 91 -5.38 15.99 8.15
C THR A 91 -6.77 16.15 7.53
N LEU A 92 -7.48 15.05 7.27
CA LEU A 92 -8.81 15.05 6.66
C LEU A 92 -9.96 15.18 7.68
N GLU A 93 -9.81 14.66 8.89
CA GLU A 93 -10.85 14.65 9.93
C GLU A 93 -11.58 15.98 10.13
N PRO A 94 -10.91 17.16 10.22
CA PRO A 94 -11.59 18.44 10.40
C PRO A 94 -12.52 18.83 9.23
N TYR A 95 -12.22 18.34 8.02
CA TYR A 95 -13.05 18.54 6.83
C TYR A 95 -14.26 17.60 6.83
N PHE A 96 -14.09 16.37 7.29
CA PHE A 96 -15.16 15.38 7.40
C PHE A 96 -16.17 15.69 8.52
N ALA A 97 -15.78 16.50 9.51
CA ALA A 97 -16.67 17.02 10.54
C ALA A 97 -17.66 18.07 10.01
N GLN A 98 -17.38 18.71 8.86
CA GLN A 98 -18.20 19.74 8.26
C GLN A 98 -18.94 19.18 7.04
N ARG A 99 -20.27 19.18 7.05
CA ARG A 99 -21.09 18.51 6.02
C ARG A 99 -20.75 18.94 4.59
N GLU A 100 -20.59 20.24 4.36
CA GLU A 100 -20.31 20.80 3.03
C GLU A 100 -18.92 20.38 2.52
N LEU A 101 -17.91 20.44 3.40
CA LEU A 101 -16.54 20.05 3.05
C LEU A 101 -16.44 18.54 2.83
N LYS A 102 -17.07 17.73 3.70
CA LYS A 102 -17.21 16.28 3.54
C LYS A 102 -17.75 15.89 2.17
N GLU A 103 -18.80 16.57 1.69
CA GLU A 103 -19.39 16.25 0.40
C GLU A 103 -18.40 16.49 -0.75
N GLY A 104 -17.49 17.47 -0.63
CA GLY A 104 -16.41 17.68 -1.60
C GLY A 104 -15.39 16.54 -1.74
N PHE A 105 -15.30 15.65 -0.74
CA PHE A 105 -14.45 14.45 -0.77
C PHE A 105 -15.20 13.18 -1.17
N ILE A 106 -16.52 13.24 -1.34
CA ILE A 106 -17.36 12.07 -1.62
C ILE A 106 -18.07 12.20 -2.97
N ARG A 107 -18.56 13.40 -3.28
CA ARG A 107 -19.35 13.71 -4.48
C ARG A 107 -18.70 13.21 -5.77
N PRO A 108 -17.38 13.38 -6.02
CA PRO A 108 -16.77 12.92 -7.27
C PRO A 108 -17.00 11.42 -7.55
N PHE A 109 -17.06 10.59 -6.51
CA PHE A 109 -17.31 9.14 -6.62
C PHE A 109 -18.80 8.76 -6.69
N ARG A 110 -19.70 9.70 -6.35
CA ARG A 110 -21.16 9.54 -6.40
C ARG A 110 -21.77 10.07 -7.68
N GLU A 111 -21.04 10.84 -8.48
CA GLU A 111 -21.52 11.29 -9.78
C GLU A 111 -21.93 10.08 -10.64
N ASN A 112 -23.02 10.25 -11.38
CA ASN A 112 -23.67 9.14 -12.06
C ASN A 112 -22.67 8.44 -12.99
N ASN A 113 -22.58 7.13 -12.84
CA ASN A 113 -21.77 6.23 -13.67
C ASN A 113 -20.23 6.34 -13.54
N THR A 114 -19.66 7.31 -12.80
CA THR A 114 -18.20 7.53 -12.69
C THR A 114 -17.40 6.26 -12.37
N ILE A 115 -17.89 5.43 -11.44
CA ILE A 115 -17.20 4.19 -11.06
C ILE A 115 -17.24 3.13 -12.16
N ASN A 116 -18.38 3.01 -12.84
CA ASN A 116 -18.52 2.05 -13.94
C ASN A 116 -17.69 2.51 -15.14
N GLU A 117 -17.73 3.80 -15.47
CA GLU A 117 -16.91 4.40 -16.53
C GLU A 117 -15.42 4.25 -16.24
N SER A 118 -15.03 4.43 -14.97
CA SER A 118 -13.66 4.17 -14.51
C SER A 118 -13.27 2.72 -14.74
N HIS A 119 -14.11 1.78 -14.28
CA HIS A 119 -13.88 0.36 -14.46
C HIS A 119 -13.76 -0.02 -15.94
N GLU A 120 -14.73 0.36 -16.77
CA GLU A 120 -14.74 0.10 -18.21
C GLU A 120 -13.52 0.69 -18.91
N PHE A 121 -13.13 1.92 -18.55
CA PHE A 121 -11.97 2.59 -19.11
C PHE A 121 -10.68 1.80 -18.82
N TRP A 122 -10.44 1.43 -17.57
CA TRP A 122 -9.20 0.77 -17.17
C TRP A 122 -9.15 -0.73 -17.52
N VAL A 123 -10.30 -1.42 -17.58
CA VAL A 123 -10.36 -2.79 -18.12
C VAL A 123 -10.03 -2.77 -19.62
N LYS A 124 -10.60 -1.82 -20.37
CA LYS A 124 -10.33 -1.69 -21.82
C LYS A 124 -8.86 -1.42 -22.14
N ASN A 125 -8.16 -0.68 -21.27
CA ASN A 125 -6.75 -0.35 -21.47
C ASN A 125 -5.78 -1.39 -20.84
N GLY A 126 -6.31 -2.38 -20.09
CA GLY A 126 -5.54 -3.50 -19.55
C GLY A 126 -4.90 -3.25 -18.18
N GLU A 127 -5.23 -2.14 -17.50
CA GLU A 127 -4.73 -1.79 -16.16
C GLU A 127 -5.58 -2.35 -15.02
N LEU A 128 -6.80 -2.83 -15.32
CA LEU A 128 -7.62 -3.61 -14.39
C LEU A 128 -7.92 -4.99 -14.99
N LEU A 129 -7.85 -6.01 -14.13
CA LEU A 129 -8.43 -7.32 -14.43
C LEU A 129 -9.96 -7.25 -14.27
N ASP A 130 -10.68 -7.99 -15.10
CA ASP A 130 -12.16 -7.96 -15.24
C ASP A 130 -12.89 -8.41 -13.95
N GLU A 131 -12.26 -9.27 -13.15
CA GLU A 131 -12.71 -9.62 -11.80
C GLU A 131 -11.94 -8.79 -10.76
N ASN A 132 -12.59 -7.78 -10.19
CA ASN A 132 -11.89 -6.92 -9.24
C ASN A 132 -12.67 -6.62 -7.96
N TYR A 133 -12.75 -7.63 -7.09
CA TYR A 133 -13.28 -7.49 -5.72
C TYR A 133 -12.61 -6.35 -4.96
N VAL A 134 -11.30 -6.14 -5.15
CA VAL A 134 -10.55 -5.07 -4.48
C VAL A 134 -10.99 -3.70 -4.99
N PHE A 135 -11.08 -3.52 -6.31
CA PHE A 135 -11.60 -2.29 -6.92
C PHE A 135 -13.00 -1.96 -6.41
N ASN A 136 -13.91 -2.94 -6.42
CA ASN A 136 -15.28 -2.76 -5.93
C ASN A 136 -15.34 -2.41 -4.44
N THR A 137 -14.43 -2.97 -3.64
CA THR A 137 -14.30 -2.63 -2.21
C THR A 137 -13.88 -1.17 -2.04
N VAL A 138 -12.87 -0.72 -2.77
CA VAL A 138 -12.38 0.66 -2.72
C VAL A 138 -13.45 1.63 -3.22
N ALA A 139 -14.07 1.34 -4.36
CA ALA A 139 -15.18 2.09 -4.94
C ALA A 139 -16.34 2.31 -3.96
N LYS A 140 -16.75 1.24 -3.25
CA LYS A 140 -17.79 1.32 -2.23
C LYS A 140 -17.38 2.25 -1.09
N VAL A 141 -16.16 2.10 -0.58
CA VAL A 141 -15.66 2.92 0.53
C VAL A 141 -15.58 4.40 0.15
N LEU A 142 -15.09 4.72 -1.04
CA LEU A 142 -15.02 6.10 -1.54
C LEU A 142 -16.41 6.73 -1.69
N LYS A 143 -17.39 5.98 -2.20
CA LYS A 143 -18.81 6.43 -2.30
C LYS A 143 -19.44 6.74 -0.94
N GLU A 144 -19.08 5.99 0.09
CA GLU A 144 -19.70 6.10 1.42
C GLU A 144 -18.97 7.12 2.31
N LYS A 145 -17.64 7.11 2.26
CA LYS A 145 -16.75 7.73 3.25
C LYS A 145 -15.58 8.51 2.63
N GLY A 146 -15.47 8.58 1.31
CA GLY A 146 -14.40 9.31 0.61
C GLY A 146 -13.01 8.85 1.01
N ASP A 147 -12.03 9.73 0.85
CA ASP A 147 -10.61 9.46 1.11
C ASP A 147 -10.34 9.04 2.56
N LEU A 148 -11.06 9.62 3.53
CA LEU A 148 -10.92 9.23 4.95
C LEU A 148 -11.31 7.76 5.17
N GLY A 149 -12.39 7.30 4.55
CA GLY A 149 -12.78 5.89 4.64
C GLY A 149 -11.76 4.97 3.97
N TYR A 150 -11.16 5.42 2.87
CA TYR A 150 -10.11 4.67 2.19
C TYR A 150 -8.85 4.55 3.06
N LEU A 151 -8.42 5.62 3.72
CA LEU A 151 -7.29 5.57 4.66
C LEU A 151 -7.55 4.59 5.81
N GLN A 152 -8.75 4.58 6.37
CA GLN A 152 -9.15 3.63 7.42
C GLN A 152 -9.12 2.17 6.92
N LEU A 153 -9.53 1.95 5.66
CA LEU A 153 -9.43 0.64 5.04
C LEU A 153 -7.96 0.22 4.86
N LEU A 154 -7.12 1.15 4.40
CA LEU A 154 -5.68 0.95 4.21
C LEU A 154 -4.97 0.65 5.53
N GLU A 155 -5.26 1.40 6.59
CA GLU A 155 -4.73 1.15 7.94
C GLU A 155 -5.03 -0.28 8.39
N LYS A 156 -6.29 -0.72 8.27
CA LYS A 156 -6.69 -2.08 8.65
C LYS A 156 -5.94 -3.14 7.84
N LYS A 157 -5.56 -2.87 6.59
CA LYS A 157 -4.72 -3.80 5.80
C LYS A 157 -3.28 -3.84 6.31
N ILE A 158 -2.72 -2.70 6.71
CA ILE A 158 -1.39 -2.63 7.34
C ILE A 158 -1.37 -3.36 8.69
N GLU A 159 -2.40 -3.21 9.52
CA GLU A 159 -2.51 -3.94 10.80
C GLU A 159 -2.52 -5.46 10.60
N ASN A 160 -3.29 -5.95 9.62
CA ASN A 160 -3.35 -7.38 9.30
C ASN A 160 -2.01 -7.95 8.76
N LEU A 161 -1.15 -7.11 8.20
CA LEU A 161 0.21 -7.50 7.79
C LEU A 161 1.12 -7.64 9.00
N TYR A 162 1.03 -6.72 9.95
CA TYR A 162 1.85 -6.69 11.16
C TYR A 162 1.77 -8.01 11.94
N GLU A 163 0.56 -8.48 12.24
CA GLU A 163 0.34 -9.75 12.95
C GLU A 163 0.99 -10.92 12.21
N ASN A 164 0.87 -10.97 10.88
CA ASN A 164 1.41 -12.05 10.07
C ASN A 164 2.94 -12.05 10.03
N VAL A 165 3.56 -10.87 9.90
CA VAL A 165 5.02 -10.70 9.91
C VAL A 165 5.59 -11.05 11.30
N GLN A 166 4.88 -10.70 12.37
CA GLN A 166 5.25 -11.08 13.73
C GLN A 166 5.20 -12.59 13.94
N SER A 167 4.11 -13.27 13.55
CA SER A 167 4.02 -14.74 13.61
C SER A 167 5.14 -15.41 12.81
N LEU A 168 5.42 -14.93 11.60
CA LEU A 168 6.49 -15.47 10.75
C LEU A 168 7.87 -15.29 11.38
N SER A 169 8.10 -14.14 12.03
CA SER A 169 9.35 -13.89 12.76
C SER A 169 9.56 -14.90 13.88
N TYR A 170 8.50 -15.26 14.62
CA TYR A 170 8.58 -16.26 15.68
C TYR A 170 8.88 -17.67 15.14
N GLU A 171 8.23 -18.08 14.05
CA GLU A 171 8.49 -19.38 13.42
C GLU A 171 9.96 -19.51 12.99
N PHE A 172 10.50 -18.50 12.31
CA PHE A 172 11.93 -18.51 11.96
C PHE A 172 12.84 -18.46 13.18
N ALA A 173 12.49 -17.72 14.23
CA ALA A 173 13.30 -17.62 15.44
C ALA A 173 13.23 -18.86 16.35
N SER A 174 12.35 -19.82 16.07
CA SER A 174 12.19 -21.02 16.88
C SER A 174 13.41 -21.94 16.85
N ASP A 175 13.62 -22.67 17.95
CA ASP A 175 14.64 -23.71 18.04
C ASP A 175 14.38 -24.87 17.07
N VAL A 176 13.10 -25.15 16.78
CA VAL A 176 12.68 -26.17 15.81
C VAL A 176 13.18 -25.82 14.42
N ALA A 177 12.95 -24.58 13.97
CA ALA A 177 13.46 -24.11 12.67
C ALA A 177 14.99 -24.20 12.61
N GLU A 178 15.69 -23.79 13.67
CA GLU A 178 17.15 -23.89 13.74
C GLU A 178 17.65 -25.36 13.65
N GLU A 179 17.04 -26.27 14.39
CA GLU A 179 17.40 -27.68 14.40
C GLU A 179 17.15 -28.33 13.03
N GLU A 180 16.03 -28.01 12.38
CA GLU A 180 15.68 -28.49 11.05
C GLU A 180 16.69 -28.01 9.99
N ILE A 181 17.08 -26.74 10.05
CA ILE A 181 18.10 -26.16 9.16
C ILE A 181 19.47 -26.81 9.39
N ARG A 182 19.86 -27.04 10.64
CA ARG A 182 21.13 -27.72 10.98
C ARG A 182 21.20 -29.13 10.41
N LYS A 183 20.05 -29.81 10.35
CA LYS A 183 19.92 -31.17 9.81
C LYS A 183 19.74 -31.22 8.29
N GLY A 184 19.59 -30.08 7.62
CA GLY A 184 19.35 -30.05 6.18
C GLY A 184 17.92 -30.47 5.80
N MET A 185 16.93 -30.25 6.68
CA MET A 185 15.57 -30.78 6.53
C MET A 185 14.45 -29.74 6.65
N PHE A 186 14.77 -28.46 6.83
CA PHE A 186 13.82 -27.36 6.93
C PHE A 186 12.90 -27.30 5.72
N GLN A 187 13.40 -27.44 4.49
CA GLN A 187 12.53 -27.45 3.29
C GLN A 187 11.47 -28.57 3.35
N LEU A 188 11.81 -29.73 3.91
CA LEU A 188 10.87 -30.83 4.11
C LEU A 188 9.89 -30.51 5.26
N ALA A 189 10.38 -29.92 6.34
CA ALA A 189 9.56 -29.56 7.49
C ALA A 189 8.52 -28.47 7.20
N ILE A 190 8.91 -27.41 6.47
CA ILE A 190 8.00 -26.35 6.04
C ILE A 190 6.93 -26.89 5.06
N ARG A 191 7.25 -27.95 4.29
CA ARG A 191 6.32 -28.64 3.38
C ARG A 191 5.34 -29.53 4.13
N ASP A 192 5.84 -30.28 5.10
CA ASP A 192 5.05 -31.22 5.90
C ASP A 192 4.31 -30.51 7.06
N ALA A 193 4.24 -29.17 7.02
CA ALA A 193 3.56 -28.31 8.00
C ALA A 193 4.00 -28.55 9.46
N LYS A 194 5.26 -28.98 9.67
CA LYS A 194 5.86 -29.07 11.02
C LYS A 194 6.11 -27.69 11.64
N ASN A 195 6.18 -26.68 10.78
CA ASN A 195 6.21 -25.27 11.12
C ASN A 195 5.24 -24.51 10.18
N ASN A 196 4.84 -23.30 10.55
CA ASN A 196 3.85 -22.54 9.79
C ASN A 196 4.45 -21.62 8.72
N VAL A 197 5.76 -21.73 8.44
CA VAL A 197 6.49 -20.78 7.58
C VAL A 197 5.86 -20.68 6.19
N THR A 198 5.59 -21.80 5.52
CA THR A 198 4.98 -21.82 4.17
C THR A 198 3.62 -21.12 4.17
N ALA A 199 2.77 -21.43 5.14
CA ALA A 199 1.42 -20.86 5.25
C ALA A 199 1.47 -19.35 5.51
N LEU A 200 2.33 -18.91 6.43
CA LEU A 200 2.50 -17.51 6.79
C LEU A 200 3.14 -16.69 5.65
N MET A 201 4.13 -17.25 4.94
CA MET A 201 4.72 -16.63 3.74
C MET A 201 3.70 -16.49 2.62
N THR A 202 2.93 -17.54 2.33
CA THR A 202 1.87 -17.49 1.30
C THR A 202 0.81 -16.45 1.65
N ASN A 203 0.40 -16.39 2.92
CA ASN A 203 -0.52 -15.39 3.43
C ASN A 203 0.07 -13.97 3.31
N LEU A 204 1.36 -13.79 3.60
CA LEU A 204 2.05 -12.51 3.47
C LEU A 204 2.07 -12.02 2.02
N THR A 205 2.42 -12.90 1.06
CA THR A 205 2.36 -12.61 -0.38
C THR A 205 0.97 -12.16 -0.78
N ALA A 206 -0.07 -12.91 -0.42
CA ALA A 206 -1.44 -12.59 -0.79
C ALA A 206 -1.90 -11.24 -0.21
N LYS A 207 -1.57 -10.96 1.06
CA LYS A 207 -1.92 -9.70 1.71
C LYS A 207 -1.17 -8.50 1.12
N LEU A 208 0.12 -8.65 0.81
CA LEU A 208 0.90 -7.59 0.14
C LEU A 208 0.38 -7.34 -1.28
N SER A 209 0.07 -8.40 -2.05
CA SER A 209 -0.56 -8.25 -3.36
C SER A 209 -1.90 -7.51 -3.26
N ALA A 210 -2.76 -7.86 -2.29
CA ALA A 210 -4.01 -7.16 -2.05
C ALA A 210 -3.81 -5.69 -1.63
N LEU A 211 -2.75 -5.37 -0.89
CA LEU A 211 -2.37 -4.00 -0.54
C LEU A 211 -2.04 -3.18 -1.80
N PHE A 212 -1.23 -3.73 -2.72
CA PHE A 212 -0.91 -3.07 -3.99
C PHE A 212 -2.14 -2.90 -4.88
N SER A 213 -3.00 -3.90 -4.96
CA SER A 213 -4.26 -3.79 -5.72
C SER A 213 -5.17 -2.73 -5.13
N LEU A 214 -5.21 -2.58 -3.80
CA LEU A 214 -6.01 -1.58 -3.11
C LEU A 214 -5.52 -0.16 -3.41
N VAL A 215 -4.21 0.04 -3.30
CA VAL A 215 -3.56 1.32 -3.61
C VAL A 215 -3.73 1.70 -5.08
N SER A 216 -3.53 0.74 -5.99
CA SER A 216 -3.72 0.96 -7.43
C SER A 216 -5.19 1.30 -7.74
N SER A 217 -6.14 0.55 -7.18
CA SER A 217 -7.57 0.79 -7.38
C SER A 217 -7.99 2.20 -6.94
N TYR A 218 -7.52 2.65 -5.78
CA TYR A 218 -7.79 4.01 -5.30
C TYR A 218 -7.27 5.05 -6.30
N CYS A 219 -6.06 4.88 -6.81
CA CYS A 219 -5.51 5.83 -7.76
C CYS A 219 -6.22 5.85 -9.11
N LEU A 220 -6.63 4.67 -9.60
CA LEU A 220 -7.40 4.56 -10.84
C LEU A 220 -8.77 5.25 -10.71
N LEU A 221 -9.44 5.09 -9.56
CA LEU A 221 -10.69 5.77 -9.23
C LEU A 221 -10.52 7.27 -9.06
N GLU A 222 -9.46 7.70 -8.39
CA GLU A 222 -9.08 9.12 -8.23
C GLU A 222 -8.89 9.79 -9.60
N TYR A 223 -8.05 9.21 -10.47
CA TYR A 223 -7.73 9.79 -11.77
C TYR A 223 -8.94 9.95 -12.71
N THR A 224 -9.90 9.03 -12.63
CA THR A 224 -11.15 9.09 -13.40
C THR A 224 -12.18 10.03 -12.76
N SER A 225 -12.27 10.06 -11.43
CA SER A 225 -13.34 10.79 -10.75
C SER A 225 -13.02 12.27 -10.57
N HIS A 226 -11.74 12.64 -10.56
CA HIS A 226 -11.35 13.97 -10.13
C HIS A 226 -10.91 14.94 -11.22
N THR A 227 -10.13 14.57 -12.26
CA THR A 227 -9.86 15.49 -13.42
C THR A 227 -8.92 15.02 -14.57
N SER A 228 -8.36 13.80 -14.67
CA SER A 228 -7.19 13.63 -15.58
C SER A 228 -7.29 12.61 -16.72
N LEU A 229 -8.47 12.09 -17.06
CA LEU A 229 -8.63 11.22 -18.23
C LEU A 229 -9.43 11.81 -19.39
N THR A 230 -9.90 13.06 -19.25
CA THR A 230 -10.81 13.69 -20.22
C THR A 230 -10.20 14.83 -21.04
N GLY A 231 -8.88 15.09 -20.93
CA GLY A 231 -8.22 16.15 -21.69
C GLY A 231 -8.48 17.57 -21.16
N ALA A 232 -8.66 17.73 -19.85
CA ALA A 232 -8.78 19.05 -19.24
C ALA A 232 -7.45 19.83 -19.34
N ASN A 233 -7.51 21.06 -19.86
CA ASN A 233 -6.37 21.98 -19.84
C ASN A 233 -6.02 22.36 -18.39
N LEU A 234 -4.87 21.90 -17.90
CA LEU A 234 -4.31 22.30 -16.62
C LEU A 234 -3.92 23.78 -16.65
N THR A 235 -4.29 24.55 -15.63
CA THR A 235 -3.94 25.95 -15.46
C THR A 235 -3.12 26.18 -14.20
N PHE A 236 -2.40 27.30 -14.10
CA PHE A 236 -1.65 27.66 -12.89
C PHE A 236 -2.52 27.74 -11.63
N LYS A 237 -3.80 28.10 -11.80
CA LYS A 237 -4.78 28.11 -10.70
C LYS A 237 -5.03 26.72 -10.14
N ASP A 238 -4.92 25.68 -10.96
CA ASP A 238 -4.97 24.29 -10.52
C ASP A 238 -3.68 23.86 -9.78
N LEU A 239 -2.75 24.77 -9.51
CA LEU A 239 -1.61 24.57 -8.59
C LEU A 239 -1.67 25.50 -7.36
N GLY A 240 -2.77 26.25 -7.20
CA GLY A 240 -2.86 27.31 -6.18
C GLY A 240 -2.01 28.55 -6.52
N ILE A 241 -1.61 28.71 -7.78
CA ILE A 241 -0.77 29.82 -8.25
C ILE A 241 -1.63 30.73 -9.14
N ASP A 242 -1.80 31.99 -8.74
CA ASP A 242 -2.69 32.92 -9.45
C ASP A 242 -2.14 33.30 -10.85
N SER A 243 -0.82 33.29 -11.03
CA SER A 243 -0.18 33.52 -12.33
C SER A 243 1.23 32.92 -12.45
N GLU A 244 1.68 32.64 -13.68
CA GLU A 244 3.05 32.18 -13.98
C GLU A 244 4.16 33.12 -13.42
N LYS A 245 3.83 34.41 -13.22
CA LYS A 245 4.75 35.40 -12.65
C LYS A 245 5.05 35.18 -11.17
N ASP A 246 4.16 34.51 -10.45
CA ASP A 246 4.31 34.28 -9.01
C ASP A 246 5.30 33.16 -8.70
N MET A 247 5.49 32.19 -9.61
CA MET A 247 6.55 31.18 -9.51
C MET A 247 7.97 31.75 -9.60
N LYS A 248 8.18 32.83 -10.37
CA LYS A 248 9.51 33.42 -10.56
C LYS A 248 9.99 34.24 -9.36
N LYS A 249 9.17 34.43 -8.33
CA LYS A 249 9.56 35.16 -7.12
C LYS A 249 10.15 34.26 -6.02
N GLU A 250 9.98 32.95 -6.12
CA GLU A 250 10.41 31.98 -5.09
C GLU A 250 11.56 31.06 -5.54
N ALA A 251 12.12 31.28 -6.74
CA ALA A 251 13.33 30.61 -7.23
C ALA A 251 14.55 31.54 -7.16
#